data_AF-A0A2W6BW79-F1
#
_entry.id   AF-A0A2W6BW79-F1
#
_cell.length_a   1.000
_cell.length_b   1.000
_cell.length_c   1.000
_cell.angle_alpha   90.00
_cell.angle_beta   90.00
_cell.angle_gamma   90.00
#
_symmetry.space_group_name_H-M   'P 1'
#
loop_
_entity.id
_entity.type
_entity.pdbx_description
1 polymer ?
#
loop_
_entity_poly.entity_id
_entity_poly.type
_entity_poly.pdbx_seq_one_letter_code
_entity_poly.pdbx_strand_id
1 'polypeptide(L)'
;MATQTYTFTAVVNWQGDHYDAFGVEFPIGGKGATISEVIEALREEAKEFLAEGEQPNYVEPIVEPFEISVQDSDGTMRNYRFDAVLYEEDGGYCSFCPEVGTASCGDDFDDAMYMIKDATELTLQDSPPPNYGKPEIIKYQLTFSPAGLVNA
;
A
#
# COMPACT_ATOMS: atom_id res chain seq x y z
N MET A 1 -31.60 -5.29 11.74
CA MET A 1 -30.51 -5.25 10.74
C MET A 1 -29.40 -6.17 11.23
N ALA A 2 -28.88 -7.03 10.34
CA ALA A 2 -27.91 -8.06 10.72
C ALA A 2 -26.50 -7.47 10.85
N THR A 3 -25.66 -8.11 11.65
CA THR A 3 -24.23 -7.84 11.70
C THR A 3 -23.59 -8.26 10.37
N GLN A 4 -22.74 -7.42 9.80
CA GLN A 4 -22.02 -7.67 8.55
C GLN A 4 -20.51 -7.71 8.82
N THR A 5 -19.83 -8.73 8.33
CA THR A 5 -18.36 -8.84 8.42
C THR A 5 -17.77 -8.57 7.04
N TYR A 6 -16.73 -7.73 7.02
CA TYR A 6 -15.93 -7.41 5.84
C TYR A 6 -14.49 -7.84 6.10
N THR A 7 -13.83 -8.32 5.04
CA THR A 7 -12.39 -8.64 5.07
C THR A 7 -11.69 -7.60 4.24
N PHE A 8 -10.66 -6.99 4.81
CA PHE A 8 -9.85 -5.95 4.21
C PHE A 8 -8.43 -6.47 3.99
N THR A 9 -7.80 -5.96 2.94
CA THR A 9 -6.38 -6.20 2.66
C THR A 9 -5.59 -4.92 2.75
N ALA A 10 -4.46 -4.97 3.44
CA ALA A 10 -3.49 -3.89 3.47
C ALA A 10 -2.09 -4.45 3.21
N VAL A 11 -1.24 -3.65 2.58
CA VAL A 11 0.19 -3.92 2.53
C VAL A 11 0.88 -3.09 3.58
N VAL A 12 1.65 -3.74 4.45
CA VAL A 12 2.45 -3.08 5.48
C VAL A 12 3.93 -3.15 5.15
N ASN A 13 4.66 -2.09 5.46
CA ASN A 13 6.11 -2.08 5.34
C ASN A 13 6.75 -1.38 6.56
N TRP A 14 7.76 -2.01 7.14
CA TRP A 14 8.57 -1.45 8.20
C TRP A 14 9.48 -0.32 7.69
N GLN A 15 9.32 0.88 8.25
CA GLN A 15 10.04 2.09 7.87
C GLN A 15 11.33 2.33 8.67
N GLY A 16 11.67 1.43 9.60
CA GLY A 16 12.85 1.53 10.48
C GLY A 16 12.51 1.77 11.95
N ASP A 17 11.44 2.51 12.22
CA ASP A 17 10.92 2.85 13.55
C ASP A 17 9.40 2.69 13.71
N HIS A 18 8.66 2.65 12.59
CA HIS A 18 7.22 2.37 12.53
C HIS A 18 6.89 1.51 11.30
N TYR A 19 5.70 0.93 11.28
CA TYR A 19 5.08 0.35 10.09
C TYR A 19 4.22 1.42 9.42
N ASP A 20 4.38 1.54 8.11
CA ASP A 20 3.41 2.17 7.23
C ASP A 20 2.54 1.11 6.59
N ALA A 21 1.27 1.44 6.38
CA ALA A 21 0.30 0.58 5.74
C ALA A 21 -0.45 1.32 4.66
N PHE A 22 -0.68 0.61 3.57
CA PHE A 22 -1.45 1.08 2.43
C PHE A 22 -2.62 0.12 2.28
N GLY A 23 -3.83 0.64 2.48
CA GLY A 23 -5.04 -0.08 2.11
C GLY A 23 -5.02 -0.35 0.60
N VAL A 24 -5.38 -1.57 0.22
CA VAL A 24 -5.48 -1.95 -1.21
C VAL A 24 -6.86 -1.58 -1.76
N GLU A 25 -7.85 -1.55 -0.87
CA GLU A 25 -9.26 -1.27 -1.18
C GLU A 25 -9.60 0.21 -0.97
N PHE A 26 -8.66 0.94 -0.36
CA PHE A 26 -8.83 2.29 0.17
C PHE A 26 -7.46 2.98 0.14
N PRO A 27 -7.31 4.18 -0.42
CA PRO A 27 -6.10 4.99 -0.28
C PRO A 27 -5.96 5.54 1.15
N ILE A 28 -6.22 4.71 2.16
CA ILE A 28 -6.07 5.01 3.58
C ILE A 28 -4.69 4.53 4.02
N GLY A 29 -3.94 5.47 4.59
CA GLY A 29 -2.63 5.24 5.14
C GLY A 29 -2.73 4.98 6.64
N GLY A 30 -2.17 3.88 7.12
CA GLY A 30 -2.05 3.60 8.56
C GLY A 30 -0.59 3.69 8.99
N LYS A 31 -0.31 4.36 10.12
CA LYS A 31 1.02 4.34 10.74
C LYS A 31 0.93 3.77 12.15
N GLY A 32 1.89 2.94 12.54
CA GLY A 32 1.96 2.41 13.91
C GLY A 32 3.31 1.79 14.23
N ALA A 33 3.76 1.85 15.49
CA ALA A 33 4.98 1.19 15.93
C ALA A 33 4.86 -0.35 15.86
N THR A 34 3.62 -0.87 15.82
CA THR A 34 3.33 -2.29 15.64
C THR A 34 2.25 -2.51 14.58
N ILE A 35 2.19 -3.74 14.03
CA ILE A 35 1.12 -4.15 13.09
C ILE A 35 -0.27 -3.99 13.74
N SER A 36 -0.40 -4.23 15.05
CA SER A 36 -1.67 -4.02 15.75
C SER A 36 -2.11 -2.57 15.73
N GLU A 37 -1.19 -1.62 15.98
CA GLU A 37 -1.49 -0.18 15.93
C GLU A 37 -1.85 0.27 14.51
N VAL A 38 -1.15 -0.26 13.50
CA VAL A 38 -1.51 -0.07 12.09
C VAL A 38 -2.92 -0.57 11.81
N ILE A 39 -3.26 -1.78 12.26
CA ILE A 39 -4.60 -2.34 12.07
C ILE A 39 -5.63 -1.40 12.70
N GLU A 40 -5.43 -0.93 13.94
CA GLU A 40 -6.34 0.04 14.58
C GLU A 40 -6.53 1.31 13.76
N ALA A 41 -5.44 1.89 13.22
CA ALA A 41 -5.52 3.07 12.37
C ALA A 41 -6.37 2.79 11.11
N LEU A 42 -6.12 1.67 10.44
CA LEU A 42 -6.91 1.22 9.29
C LEU A 42 -8.38 0.96 9.66
N ARG A 43 -8.68 0.57 10.90
CA ARG A 43 -10.07 0.36 11.37
C ARG A 43 -10.83 1.67 11.47
N GLU A 44 -10.22 2.72 12.01
CA GLU A 44 -10.88 4.03 12.16
C GLU A 44 -11.25 4.59 10.79
N GLU A 45 -10.31 4.56 9.84
CA GLU A 45 -10.53 4.97 8.45
C GLU A 45 -11.65 4.15 7.77
N ALA A 46 -11.62 2.81 7.93
CA ALA A 46 -12.66 1.95 7.38
C ALA A 46 -14.06 2.19 7.99
N LYS A 47 -14.16 2.71 9.23
CA LYS A 47 -15.46 3.10 9.81
C LYS A 47 -16.05 4.31 9.11
N GLU A 48 -15.23 5.32 8.81
CA GLU A 48 -15.67 6.53 8.11
C GLU A 48 -16.17 6.16 6.71
N PHE A 49 -15.39 5.37 5.98
CA PHE A 49 -15.75 4.87 4.66
C PHE A 49 -17.11 4.14 4.64
N LEU A 50 -17.31 3.18 5.55
CA LEU A 50 -18.56 2.43 5.63
C LEU A 50 -19.75 3.28 6.12
N ALA A 51 -19.50 4.35 6.87
CA ALA A 51 -20.55 5.28 7.30
C ALA A 51 -21.13 6.09 6.13
N GLU A 52 -20.35 6.30 5.07
CA GLU A 52 -20.79 6.95 3.82
C GLU A 52 -21.67 6.03 2.96
N GLY A 53 -21.79 4.75 3.34
CA GLY A 53 -22.61 3.75 2.64
C GLY A 53 -21.91 3.10 1.46
N GLU A 54 -20.62 3.36 1.27
CA GLU A 54 -19.80 2.69 0.29
C GLU A 54 -19.47 1.25 0.74
N GLN A 55 -19.31 0.34 -0.22
CA GLN A 55 -18.95 -1.06 0.08
C GLN A 55 -17.51 -1.30 -0.35
N PRO A 56 -16.68 -1.96 0.48
CA PRO A 56 -15.35 -2.40 0.06
C PRO A 56 -15.48 -3.30 -1.17
N ASN A 57 -14.89 -2.88 -2.28
CA ASN A 57 -14.68 -3.76 -3.41
C ASN A 57 -13.34 -4.44 -3.22
N TYR A 58 -13.36 -5.73 -2.89
CA TYR A 58 -12.12 -6.48 -2.71
C TYR A 58 -11.39 -6.58 -4.05
N VAL A 59 -10.20 -5.99 -4.11
CA VAL A 59 -9.24 -6.23 -5.19
C VAL A 59 -8.02 -6.89 -4.57
N GLU A 60 -7.66 -8.07 -5.06
CA GLU A 60 -6.46 -8.75 -4.59
C GLU A 60 -5.24 -7.98 -5.10
N PRO A 61 -4.35 -7.49 -4.19
CA PRO A 61 -3.16 -6.78 -4.63
C PRO A 61 -2.23 -7.73 -5.37
N ILE A 62 -1.66 -7.24 -6.46
CA ILE A 62 -0.60 -7.93 -7.20
C ILE A 62 0.73 -7.38 -6.68
N VAL A 63 1.63 -8.27 -6.26
CA VAL A 63 2.99 -7.88 -5.88
C VAL A 63 3.94 -8.32 -6.99
N GLU A 64 4.42 -7.35 -7.76
CA GLU A 64 5.27 -7.59 -8.92
C GLU A 64 6.69 -7.04 -8.68
N PRO A 65 7.73 -7.89 -8.69
CA PRO A 65 9.09 -7.44 -8.50
C PRO A 65 9.59 -6.65 -9.72
N PHE A 66 10.38 -5.61 -9.48
CA PHE A 66 11.05 -4.86 -10.54
C PHE A 66 12.48 -4.49 -10.16
N GLU A 67 13.31 -4.29 -11.19
CA GLU A 67 14.72 -3.93 -11.05
C GLU A 67 14.98 -2.53 -11.61
N ILE A 68 15.77 -1.75 -10.86
CA ILE A 68 16.23 -0.41 -11.25
C ILE A 68 17.75 -0.36 -11.13
N SER A 69 18.38 0.27 -12.13
CA SER A 69 19.81 0.55 -12.14
C SER A 69 20.02 2.05 -12.09
N VAL A 70 20.51 2.59 -10.98
CA VAL A 70 20.78 4.02 -10.81
C VAL A 70 22.28 4.28 -10.87
N GLN A 71 22.69 5.35 -11.55
CA GLN A 71 24.08 5.80 -11.53
C GLN A 71 24.29 6.80 -10.40
N ASP A 72 25.24 6.52 -9.51
CA ASP A 72 25.68 7.46 -8.47
C ASP A 72 26.51 8.62 -9.05
N SER A 73 26.63 9.69 -8.26
CA SER A 73 27.49 10.84 -8.59
C SER A 73 28.98 10.50 -8.81
N ASP A 74 29.46 9.37 -8.28
CA ASP A 74 30.83 8.87 -8.50
C ASP A 74 30.99 8.01 -9.78
N GLY A 75 29.90 7.81 -10.53
CA GLY A 75 29.84 7.01 -11.75
C GLY A 75 29.55 5.52 -11.53
N THR A 76 29.42 5.06 -10.27
CA THR A 76 29.09 3.67 -9.94
C THR A 76 27.64 3.36 -10.26
N MET A 77 27.38 2.19 -10.87
CA MET A 77 26.02 1.69 -11.08
C MET A 77 25.56 0.90 -9.86
N ARG A 78 24.42 1.26 -9.28
CA ARG A 78 23.74 0.49 -8.24
C ARG A 78 22.49 -0.16 -8.80
N ASN A 79 22.35 -1.45 -8.56
CA ASN A 79 21.16 -2.21 -8.92
C ASN A 79 20.33 -2.43 -7.67
N TYR A 80 19.05 -2.10 -7.77
CA TYR A 80 18.04 -2.31 -6.76
C TYR A 80 16.99 -3.26 -7.29
N ARG A 81 16.43 -4.06 -6.38
CA ARG A 81 15.27 -4.90 -6.63
C ARG A 81 14.23 -4.56 -5.57
N PHE A 82 13.08 -4.11 -6.04
CA PHE A 82 11.94 -3.71 -5.21
C PHE A 82 10.70 -4.49 -5.63
N ASP A 83 9.66 -4.44 -4.81
CA ASP A 83 8.38 -5.07 -5.07
C ASP A 83 7.30 -3.99 -5.25
N ALA A 84 6.68 -3.90 -6.44
CA ALA A 84 5.56 -3.00 -6.66
C ALA A 84 4.27 -3.68 -6.20
N VAL A 85 3.45 -2.97 -5.43
CA VAL A 85 2.11 -3.39 -5.03
C VAL A 85 1.12 -2.70 -5.97
N LEU A 86 0.35 -3.46 -6.73
CA LEU A 86 -0.64 -2.94 -7.68
C LEU A 86 -2.05 -3.38 -7.31
N TYR A 87 -3.01 -2.52 -7.59
CA TYR A 87 -4.43 -2.82 -7.47
C TYR A 87 -5.24 -2.00 -8.48
N GLU A 88 -6.36 -2.58 -8.92
CA GLU A 88 -7.28 -1.93 -9.84
C GLU A 88 -8.10 -0.87 -9.09
N GLU A 89 -8.11 0.36 -9.59
CA GLU A 89 -8.86 1.48 -9.04
C GLU A 89 -9.43 2.31 -10.20
N ASP A 90 -10.72 2.63 -10.15
CA ASP A 90 -11.43 3.49 -11.12
C ASP A 90 -11.22 3.15 -12.62
N GLY A 91 -10.99 1.87 -12.93
CA GLY A 91 -10.79 1.39 -14.30
C GLY A 91 -9.35 1.54 -14.82
N GLY A 92 -8.41 1.88 -13.95
CA GLY A 92 -6.97 1.81 -14.17
C GLY A 92 -6.27 1.00 -13.08
N TYR A 93 -4.95 1.11 -13.00
CA TYR A 93 -4.14 0.47 -11.95
C TYR A 93 -3.39 1.51 -11.15
N CYS A 94 -3.55 1.49 -9.84
CA CYS A 94 -2.68 2.20 -8.92
C CYS A 94 -1.60 1.27 -8.38
N SER A 95 -0.43 1.84 -8.14
CA SER A 95 0.80 1.12 -7.82
C SER A 95 1.61 1.86 -6.77
N PHE A 96 2.27 1.09 -5.90
CA PHE A 96 3.06 1.62 -4.80
C PHE A 96 4.34 0.80 -4.62
N CYS A 97 5.48 1.47 -4.48
CA CYS A 97 6.76 0.87 -4.11
C CYS A 97 7.02 1.15 -2.62
N PRO A 98 6.72 0.19 -1.73
CA PRO A 98 6.76 0.36 -0.30
C PRO A 98 8.17 0.52 0.26
N GLU A 99 9.20 0.06 -0.46
CA GLU A 99 10.60 0.20 -0.05
C GLU A 99 11.18 1.60 -0.31
N VAL A 100 10.54 2.38 -1.18
CA VAL A 100 10.97 3.76 -1.49
C VAL A 100 9.91 4.77 -1.04
N GLY A 101 8.67 4.34 -0.83
CA GLY A 101 7.55 5.20 -0.46
C GLY A 101 6.98 5.98 -1.66
N THR A 102 7.14 5.46 -2.87
CA THR A 102 6.65 6.09 -4.11
C THR A 102 5.33 5.47 -4.55
N ALA A 103 4.39 6.28 -5.03
CA ALA A 103 3.12 5.84 -5.58
C ALA A 103 2.93 6.41 -6.99
N SER A 104 2.26 5.66 -7.85
CA SER A 104 1.86 6.11 -9.18
C SER A 104 0.65 5.33 -9.69
N CYS A 105 -0.06 5.83 -10.69
CA CYS A 105 -1.15 5.09 -11.33
C CYS A 105 -1.01 5.17 -12.85
N GLY A 106 -1.54 4.16 -13.54
CA GLY A 106 -1.55 4.07 -15.00
C GLY A 106 -2.91 3.58 -15.52
N ASP A 107 -3.14 3.75 -16.81
CA ASP A 107 -4.40 3.38 -17.47
C ASP A 107 -4.60 1.85 -17.53
N ASP A 108 -3.49 1.09 -17.51
CA ASP A 108 -3.47 -0.36 -17.45
C ASP A 108 -2.29 -0.86 -16.59
N PHE A 109 -2.19 -2.18 -16.43
CA PHE A 109 -1.15 -2.81 -15.60
C PHE A 109 0.26 -2.49 -16.06
N ASP A 110 0.52 -2.52 -17.37
CA ASP A 110 1.85 -2.30 -17.93
C ASP A 110 2.24 -0.82 -17.80
N ASP A 111 1.28 0.08 -18.01
CA ASP A 111 1.46 1.52 -17.80
C ASP A 111 1.74 1.84 -16.33
N ALA A 112 0.97 1.27 -15.39
CA ALA A 112 1.23 1.46 -13.95
C ALA A 112 2.63 0.94 -13.55
N MET A 113 3.05 -0.22 -14.06
CA MET A 113 4.39 -0.76 -13.85
C MET A 113 5.50 0.11 -14.43
N TYR A 114 5.27 0.70 -15.60
CA TYR A 114 6.21 1.65 -16.18
C TYR A 114 6.31 2.93 -15.34
N MET A 115 5.17 3.50 -14.96
CA MET A 115 5.10 4.75 -14.20
C MET A 115 5.70 4.62 -12.80
N ILE A 116 5.47 3.52 -12.08
CA ILE A 116 6.07 3.32 -10.75
C ILE A 116 7.58 3.14 -10.83
N LYS A 117 8.06 2.46 -11.88
CA LYS A 117 9.50 2.29 -12.09
C LYS A 117 10.17 3.64 -12.34
N ASP A 118 9.60 4.46 -13.21
CA ASP A 118 10.12 5.80 -13.53
C ASP A 118 10.09 6.72 -12.29
N ALA A 119 8.96 6.76 -11.58
CA ALA A 119 8.82 7.55 -10.34
C ALA A 119 9.82 7.12 -9.25
N THR A 120 10.06 5.80 -9.14
CA THR A 120 11.05 5.26 -8.19
C THR A 120 12.46 5.61 -8.63
N GLU A 121 12.80 5.47 -9.91
CA GLU A 121 14.12 5.85 -10.43
C GLU A 121 14.43 7.33 -10.19
N LEU A 122 13.46 8.20 -10.51
CA LEU A 122 13.57 9.64 -10.26
C LEU A 122 13.81 9.95 -8.78
N THR A 123 13.09 9.27 -7.88
CA THR A 123 13.26 9.43 -6.43
C THR A 123 14.67 9.02 -5.97
N LEU A 124 15.22 7.95 -6.55
CA LEU A 124 16.55 7.45 -6.21
C LEU A 124 17.68 8.34 -6.73
N GLN A 125 17.43 9.14 -7.77
CA GLN A 125 18.40 10.13 -8.24
C GLN A 125 18.60 11.26 -7.22
N ASP A 126 17.55 11.61 -6.48
CA ASP A 126 17.60 12.68 -5.47
C ASP A 126 18.16 12.20 -4.12
N SER A 127 17.88 10.95 -3.74
CA SER A 127 18.34 10.36 -2.47
C SER A 127 18.44 8.83 -2.58
N PRO A 128 19.44 8.19 -1.91
CA PRO A 128 19.45 6.73 -1.81
C PRO A 128 18.16 6.21 -1.17
N PRO A 129 17.77 4.97 -1.49
CA PRO A 129 16.55 4.41 -0.94
C PRO A 129 16.70 4.27 0.58
N PRO A 130 15.64 4.58 1.32
CA PRO A 130 15.61 4.26 2.73
C PRO A 130 15.68 2.73 2.94
N ASN A 131 16.20 2.30 4.09
CA ASN A 131 16.34 0.87 4.41
C ASN A 131 15.03 0.34 5.01
N TYR A 132 13.96 0.38 4.22
CA TYR A 132 12.67 -0.16 4.60
C TYR A 132 12.66 -1.69 4.50
N GLY A 133 11.77 -2.31 5.26
CA GLY A 133 11.56 -3.75 5.23
C GLY A 133 10.99 -4.21 3.89
N LYS A 134 10.82 -5.52 3.76
CA LYS A 134 10.00 -6.05 2.66
C LYS A 134 8.53 -5.78 2.94
N PRO A 135 7.72 -5.52 1.91
CA PRO A 135 6.27 -5.46 2.10
C PRO A 135 5.72 -6.80 2.56
N GLU A 136 4.74 -6.73 3.46
CA GLU A 136 3.96 -7.87 3.91
C GLU A 136 2.47 -7.58 3.66
N ILE A 137 1.77 -8.53 3.04
CA ILE A 137 0.31 -8.44 2.86
C ILE A 137 -0.34 -8.96 4.14
N ILE A 138 -1.15 -8.11 4.77
CA ILE A 138 -1.99 -8.50 5.90
C ILE A 138 -3.46 -8.49 5.51
N LYS A 139 -4.21 -9.42 6.08
CA LYS A 139 -5.68 -9.46 5.98
C LYS A 139 -6.26 -9.27 7.37
N TYR A 140 -7.22 -8.36 7.50
CA TYR A 140 -7.92 -8.12 8.75
C TYR A 140 -9.43 -8.09 8.51
N GLN A 141 -10.20 -8.43 9.54
CA GLN A 141 -11.66 -8.49 9.45
C GLN A 141 -12.28 -7.46 10.36
N LEU A 142 -13.27 -6.75 9.84
CA LEU A 142 -14.09 -5.82 10.61
C LEU A 142 -15.53 -6.30 10.60
N THR A 143 -16.15 -6.28 11.78
CA THR A 143 -17.54 -6.70 11.95
C THR A 143 -18.35 -5.50 12.38
N PHE A 144 -19.34 -5.12 11.58
CA PHE A 144 -20.20 -3.97 11.80
C PHE A 144 -21.61 -4.43 12.20
N SER A 145 -22.17 -3.74 13.17
CA SER A 145 -23.58 -3.83 13.53
C SER A 145 -24.28 -2.51 13.17
N PRO A 146 -25.61 -2.47 13.23
CA PRO A 146 -26.37 -1.22 13.07
C PRO A 146 -26.03 -0.14 14.13
N ALA A 147 -25.33 -0.53 15.21
CA ALA A 147 -24.85 0.38 16.25
C ALA A 147 -23.38 0.80 16.06
N GLY A 148 -22.71 0.35 14.99
CA GLY A 148 -21.29 0.62 14.70
C GLY A 148 -20.42 -0.64 14.71
N LEU A 149 -19.10 -0.45 14.68
CA LEU A 149 -18.09 -1.52 14.72
C LEU A 149 -18.20 -2.33 16.03
N VAL A 150 -18.25 -3.66 15.90
CA VAL A 150 -18.48 -4.61 17.01
C VAL A 150 -17.18 -5.19 17.55
N ASN A 151 -16.22 -5.50 16.66
CA ASN A 151 -14.91 -6.02 17.04
C ASN A 151 -13.80 -5.10 16.50
N ALA A 152 -13.06 -4.52 17.45
CA ALA A 152 -11.69 -4.05 17.31
C ALA A 152 -10.81 -5.03 18.13
#